data_AF-A0A2A5SJE5-F1
#
_entry.id   AF-A0A2A5SJE5-F1
#
_cell.length_a   1.000
_cell.length_b   1.000
_cell.length_c   1.000
_cell.angle_alpha   90.00
_cell.angle_beta   90.00
_cell.angle_gamma   90.00
#
_symmetry.space_group_name_H-M   'P 1'
#
loop_
_entity.id
_entity.type
_entity.pdbx_description
1 polymer ?
#
loop_
_entity_poly.entity_id
_entity_poly.type
_entity_poly.pdbx_seq_one_letter_code
_entity_poly.pdbx_strand_id
1 'polypeptide(L)'
;MSNAITDIIMKPEFFGKIYAIANKTSARVQRLGEMPKYTVMTETIPTLELYGLRPRTSEDVAFGDLLEVGTIRKRPMIQQIRDNNGNQTGSFVKFVYLADSVKAKEKADLSKMMKAEEQYVKPNTGNGDITDGCDFEKTLGELLLLSATPVDEYVGGVKTGQIDHILVITRSEQNDETYDIKVSNVNTAVLKMPMFTKLKMVKPTGRVFADVSQVETGAITLALSAEDVEEVKAPQKQEMPKQQPTQSAEKENNKK
;
A
#
# COMPACT_ATOMS: atom_id res chain seq x y z
N MET A 1 10.56 -2.92 -18.32
CA MET A 1 9.65 -2.14 -17.45
C MET A 1 9.78 -2.71 -16.05
N SER A 2 9.78 -1.86 -15.03
CA SER A 2 10.03 -2.23 -13.63
C SER A 2 8.73 -2.04 -12.85
N ASN A 3 8.04 -3.12 -12.48
CA ASN A 3 6.93 -3.04 -11.50
C ASN A 3 7.48 -3.12 -10.07
N ALA A 4 8.63 -2.49 -9.80
CA ALA A 4 9.29 -2.62 -8.52
C ALA A 4 8.48 -1.92 -7.41
N ILE A 5 8.51 -2.50 -6.22
CA ILE A 5 7.92 -1.90 -5.03
C ILE A 5 8.83 -2.10 -3.82
N THR A 6 9.01 -1.04 -3.04
CA THR A 6 9.83 -1.07 -1.81
C THR A 6 8.98 -1.16 -0.56
N ASP A 7 7.87 -0.42 -0.51
CA ASP A 7 6.96 -0.38 0.64
C ASP A 7 5.53 -0.46 0.18
N ILE A 8 4.72 -1.21 0.93
CA ILE A 8 3.27 -1.25 0.77
C ILE A 8 2.65 -0.52 1.95
N ILE A 9 1.83 0.48 1.71
CA ILE A 9 1.10 1.17 2.78
C ILE A 9 -0.08 0.29 3.19
N MET A 10 -0.20 0.01 4.48
CA MET A 10 -1.31 -0.77 5.00
C MET A 10 -2.49 0.14 5.35
N LYS A 11 -3.71 -0.36 5.12
CA LYS A 11 -4.96 0.24 5.60
C LYS A 11 -4.94 0.27 7.14
N PRO A 12 -5.15 1.43 7.79
CA PRO A 12 -5.22 1.50 9.25
C PRO A 12 -6.28 0.56 9.84
N GLU A 13 -7.45 0.48 9.20
CA GLU A 13 -8.58 -0.33 9.61
C GLU A 13 -8.32 -1.84 9.52
N PHE A 14 -7.36 -2.28 8.71
CA PHE A 14 -7.03 -3.71 8.57
C PHE A 14 -6.57 -4.34 9.89
N PHE A 15 -5.90 -3.58 10.76
CA PHE A 15 -5.39 -4.11 12.02
C PHE A 15 -6.42 -4.03 13.16
N GLY A 16 -7.38 -3.10 13.10
CA GLY A 16 -8.20 -2.75 14.25
C GLY A 16 -7.36 -2.18 15.39
N LYS A 17 -7.72 -2.46 16.64
CA LYS A 17 -6.91 -2.08 17.81
C LYS A 17 -5.64 -2.92 17.91
N ILE A 18 -4.55 -2.29 18.35
CA ILE A 18 -3.22 -2.92 18.46
C ILE A 18 -2.79 -2.90 19.93
N TYR A 19 -2.45 -4.07 20.47
CA TYR A 19 -2.08 -4.25 21.87
C TYR A 19 -0.67 -4.79 22.00
N ALA A 20 0.12 -4.24 22.92
CA ALA A 20 1.42 -4.78 23.26
C ALA A 20 1.27 -6.09 24.04
N ILE A 21 1.92 -7.17 23.58
CA ILE A 21 1.98 -8.46 24.29
C ILE A 21 3.39 -8.76 24.83
N ALA A 22 4.31 -7.80 24.74
CA ALA A 22 5.60 -7.78 25.40
C ALA A 22 6.06 -6.33 25.60
N ASN A 23 7.08 -6.14 26.44
CA ASN A 23 7.74 -4.84 26.55
C ASN A 23 8.50 -4.51 25.25
N LYS A 24 8.75 -3.23 24.99
CA LYS A 24 9.62 -2.81 23.88
C LYS A 24 10.98 -3.46 24.00
N THR A 25 11.48 -3.97 22.87
CA THR A 25 12.85 -4.49 22.73
C THR A 25 13.54 -3.83 21.55
N SER A 26 14.78 -4.24 21.26
CA SER A 26 15.48 -3.89 20.02
C SER A 26 15.77 -5.16 19.24
N ALA A 27 15.70 -5.07 17.92
CA ALA A 27 16.10 -6.16 17.04
C ALA A 27 16.70 -5.61 15.75
N ARG A 28 17.61 -6.39 15.15
CA ARG A 28 18.23 -6.03 13.88
C ARG A 28 17.35 -6.46 12.71
N VAL A 29 16.93 -5.51 11.90
CA VAL A 29 16.23 -5.75 10.63
C VAL A 29 17.26 -5.69 9.50
N GLN A 30 17.23 -6.71 8.63
CA GLN A 30 18.12 -6.80 7.48
C GLN A 30 18.01 -5.53 6.62
N ARG A 31 19.15 -4.98 6.16
CA ARG A 31 19.25 -3.73 5.39
C ARG A 31 18.71 -2.45 6.06
N LEU A 32 18.12 -2.53 7.27
CA LEU A 32 17.62 -1.37 8.02
C LEU A 32 18.35 -1.12 9.35
N GLY A 33 19.10 -2.10 9.85
CA GLY A 33 19.88 -1.96 11.07
C GLY A 33 19.08 -2.28 12.32
N GLU A 34 19.54 -1.79 13.48
CA GLU A 34 18.87 -2.00 14.75
C GLU A 34 17.67 -1.06 14.91
N MET A 35 16.52 -1.61 15.29
CA MET A 35 15.26 -0.89 15.37
C MET A 35 14.49 -1.28 16.65
N PRO A 36 13.70 -0.35 17.22
CA PRO A 36 12.71 -0.68 18.23
C PRO A 36 11.74 -1.74 17.71
N LYS A 37 11.57 -2.82 18.46
CA LYS A 37 10.70 -3.95 18.15
C LYS A 37 9.57 -4.03 19.17
N TYR A 38 8.36 -4.15 18.64
CA TYR A 38 7.12 -4.33 19.38
C TYR A 38 6.50 -5.66 18.98
N THR A 39 6.31 -6.55 19.96
CA THR A 39 5.49 -7.73 19.77
C THR A 39 4.06 -7.37 20.13
N VAL A 40 3.18 -7.36 19.14
CA VAL A 40 1.81 -6.88 19.28
C VAL A 40 0.80 -7.94 18.86
N MET A 41 -0.41 -7.80 19.36
CA MET A 41 -1.60 -8.53 18.93
C MET A 41 -2.60 -7.51 18.39
N THR A 42 -3.25 -7.83 17.28
CA THR A 42 -4.29 -7.01 16.66
C THR A 42 -5.58 -7.81 16.56
N GLU A 43 -6.68 -7.18 16.14
CA GLU A 43 -7.96 -7.89 16.00
C GLU A 43 -7.88 -8.97 14.90
N THR A 44 -7.15 -8.69 13.82
CA THR A 44 -6.97 -9.55 12.64
C THR A 44 -5.71 -10.41 12.67
N ILE A 45 -4.67 -10.02 13.42
CA ILE A 45 -3.39 -10.71 13.49
C ILE A 45 -3.05 -11.05 14.96
N PRO A 46 -3.03 -12.35 15.34
CA PRO A 46 -2.81 -12.76 16.74
C PRO A 46 -1.44 -12.39 17.28
N THR A 47 -0.41 -12.43 16.43
CA THR A 47 0.95 -12.06 16.80
C THR A 47 1.63 -11.43 15.60
N LEU A 48 2.04 -10.18 15.77
CA LEU A 48 2.73 -9.37 14.78
C LEU A 48 4.00 -8.79 15.40
N GLU A 49 5.10 -8.86 14.65
CA GLU A 49 6.30 -8.10 14.96
C GLU A 49 6.24 -6.79 14.18
N LEU A 50 6.12 -5.69 14.92
CA LEU A 50 6.09 -4.33 14.39
C LEU A 50 7.39 -3.62 14.77
N TYR A 51 8.02 -2.95 13.80
CA TYR A 51 9.28 -2.26 14.01
C TYR A 51 9.09 -0.75 13.85
N GLY A 52 9.56 0.03 14.82
CA GLY A 52 9.48 1.49 14.76
C GLY A 52 10.54 2.08 13.83
N LEU A 53 10.13 2.77 12.76
CA LEU A 53 11.06 3.36 11.76
C LEU A 53 11.98 4.41 12.36
N ARG A 54 11.53 5.13 13.38
CA ARG A 54 12.25 6.26 13.97
C ARG A 54 12.26 6.12 15.49
N PRO A 55 13.45 6.06 16.13
CA PRO A 55 13.54 5.95 17.58
C PRO A 55 12.84 7.09 18.34
N ARG A 56 12.87 8.32 17.80
CA ARG A 56 12.27 9.50 18.44
C ARG A 56 10.75 9.47 18.53
N THR A 57 10.08 8.69 17.68
CA THR A 57 8.62 8.56 17.65
C THR A 57 8.17 7.15 18.11
N SER A 58 9.09 6.42 18.76
CA SER A 58 8.95 5.03 19.18
C SER A 58 9.14 4.94 20.69
N GLU A 59 8.04 5.13 21.42
CA GLU A 59 8.02 5.20 22.88
C GLU A 59 8.19 3.83 23.54
N ASP A 60 8.62 3.82 24.80
CA ASP A 60 8.56 2.60 25.62
C ASP A 60 7.12 2.16 25.82
N VAL A 61 6.89 0.85 25.68
CA VAL A 61 5.58 0.23 25.92
C VAL A 61 5.76 -0.98 26.81
N ALA A 62 4.74 -1.30 27.58
CA ALA A 62 4.68 -2.45 28.46
C ALA A 62 3.59 -3.44 28.02
N PHE A 63 3.72 -4.68 28.48
CA PHE A 63 2.67 -5.69 28.30
C PHE A 63 1.27 -5.16 28.68
N GLY A 64 0.30 -5.37 27.81
CA GLY A 64 -1.10 -4.98 28.02
C GLY A 64 -1.42 -3.53 27.65
N ASP A 65 -0.50 -2.76 27.09
CA ASP A 65 -0.82 -1.42 26.59
C ASP A 65 -1.62 -1.47 25.29
N LEU A 66 -2.68 -0.66 25.20
CA LEU A 66 -3.26 -0.27 23.91
C LEU A 66 -2.33 0.74 23.25
N LEU A 67 -1.98 0.50 22.00
CA LEU A 67 -1.03 1.30 21.25
C LEU A 67 -1.73 2.24 20.27
N GLU A 68 -1.24 3.47 20.19
CA GLU A 68 -1.48 4.36 19.06
C GLU A 68 -0.31 4.21 18.09
N VAL A 69 -0.61 3.71 16.89
CA VAL A 69 0.39 3.39 15.87
C VAL A 69 0.16 4.29 14.65
N GLY A 70 1.24 4.91 14.17
CA GLY A 70 1.21 5.71 12.94
C GLY A 70 1.06 4.83 11.69
N THR A 71 1.26 5.40 10.50
CA THR A 71 1.20 4.64 9.25
C THR A 71 2.10 3.41 9.31
N ILE A 72 1.52 2.24 9.00
CA ILE A 72 2.22 0.97 8.94
C ILE A 72 2.58 0.69 7.48
N ARG A 73 3.87 0.46 7.21
CA ARG A 73 4.39 -0.01 5.93
C ARG A 73 4.71 -1.49 6.03
N LYS A 74 4.21 -2.28 5.09
CA LYS A 74 4.58 -3.67 4.90
C LYS A 74 5.68 -3.72 3.84
N ARG A 75 6.93 -3.91 4.28
CA ARG A 75 8.10 -4.01 3.40
C ARG A 75 8.32 -5.45 2.99
N PRO A 76 8.18 -5.81 1.71
CA PRO A 76 8.57 -7.12 1.24
C PRO A 76 10.12 -7.22 1.21
N MET A 77 10.64 -8.40 1.51
CA MET A 77 12.07 -8.70 1.50
C MET A 77 12.29 -10.12 0.99
N ILE A 78 13.40 -10.35 0.28
CA ILE A 78 13.79 -11.69 -0.14
C ILE A 78 14.56 -12.36 1.01
N GLN A 79 14.00 -13.46 1.52
CA GLN A 79 14.69 -14.36 2.43
C GLN A 79 15.30 -15.50 1.64
N GLN A 80 16.61 -15.68 1.74
CA GLN A 80 17.29 -16.85 1.20
C GLN A 80 17.12 -18.03 2.16
N ILE A 81 16.83 -19.20 1.58
CA ILE A 81 16.89 -20.49 2.26
C ILE A 81 18.26 -21.08 1.96
N ARG A 82 18.98 -21.50 3.01
CA ARG A 82 20.28 -22.14 2.89
C ARG A 82 20.23 -23.54 3.47
N ASP A 83 20.94 -24.48 2.86
CA ASP A 83 21.18 -25.79 3.45
C ASP A 83 22.15 -25.70 4.64
N ASN A 84 22.37 -26.83 5.31
CA ASN A 84 23.30 -26.94 6.43
C ASN A 84 24.77 -26.66 6.05
N ASN A 85 25.09 -26.67 4.75
CA ASN A 85 26.41 -26.37 4.21
C ASN A 85 26.54 -24.90 3.77
N GLY A 86 25.49 -24.08 3.97
CA GLY A 86 25.46 -22.66 3.61
C GLY A 86 25.12 -22.37 2.14
N ASN A 87 24.86 -23.40 1.32
CA ASN A 87 24.47 -23.24 -0.07
C ASN A 87 23.01 -22.79 -0.15
N GLN A 88 22.73 -21.88 -1.08
CA GLN A 88 21.37 -21.39 -1.28
C GLN A 88 20.52 -22.47 -1.98
N THR A 89 19.46 -22.93 -1.32
CA THR A 89 18.53 -23.95 -1.84
C THR A 89 17.20 -23.36 -2.30
N GLY A 90 16.93 -22.09 -1.96
CA GLY A 90 15.73 -21.39 -2.40
C GLY A 90 15.67 -19.96 -1.89
N SER A 91 14.59 -19.26 -2.23
CA SER A 91 14.25 -17.98 -1.64
C SER A 91 12.75 -17.76 -1.64
N PHE A 92 12.25 -16.95 -0.72
CA PHE A 92 10.83 -16.56 -0.67
C PHE A 92 10.69 -15.11 -0.22
N VAL A 93 9.54 -14.50 -0.49
CA VAL A 93 9.21 -13.16 -0.01
C VAL A 93 8.73 -13.25 1.44
N LYS A 94 9.44 -12.59 2.34
CA LYS A 94 8.98 -12.30 3.71
C LYS A 94 8.53 -10.85 3.81
N PHE A 95 7.72 -10.54 4.81
CA PHE A 95 7.28 -9.18 5.09
C PHE A 95 7.78 -8.70 6.44
N VAL A 96 8.17 -7.42 6.49
CA VAL A 96 8.49 -6.69 7.71
C VAL A 96 7.50 -5.55 7.87
N TYR A 97 6.88 -5.43 9.03
CA TYR A 97 5.93 -4.35 9.32
C TYR A 97 6.65 -3.21 10.03
N LEU A 98 6.58 -2.03 9.45
CA LEU A 98 7.33 -0.83 9.82
C LEU A 98 6.36 0.29 10.17
N ALA A 99 6.31 0.73 11.43
CA ALA A 99 5.46 1.85 11.85
C ALA A 99 6.22 3.17 11.92
N ASP A 100 5.59 4.26 11.47
CA ASP A 100 6.15 5.61 11.60
C ASP A 100 6.30 6.07 13.05
N SER A 101 5.36 5.67 13.90
CA SER A 101 5.35 5.97 15.32
C SER A 101 4.62 4.88 16.10
N VAL A 102 5.02 4.69 17.35
CA VAL A 102 4.34 3.81 18.31
C VAL A 102 4.33 4.52 19.65
N LYS A 103 3.13 4.70 20.21
CA LYS A 103 2.90 5.34 21.51
C LYS A 103 1.99 4.49 22.38
N ALA A 104 2.27 4.47 23.68
CA ALA A 104 1.36 3.88 24.65
C ALA A 104 0.18 4.83 24.89
N LYS A 105 -1.05 4.34 24.73
CA LYS A 105 -2.26 5.14 24.96
C LYS A 105 -2.79 4.95 26.37
N GLU A 106 -3.14 3.71 26.70
CA GLU A 106 -3.69 3.33 28.01
C GLU A 106 -3.47 1.84 28.28
N LYS A 107 -3.63 1.42 29.53
CA LYS A 107 -3.66 -0.01 29.86
C LYS A 107 -4.97 -0.62 29.37
N ALA A 108 -4.87 -1.64 28.52
CA ALA A 108 -6.01 -2.34 27.97
C ALA A 108 -6.51 -3.43 28.94
N ASP A 109 -7.83 -3.59 28.98
CA ASP A 109 -8.47 -4.77 29.53
C ASP A 109 -8.43 -5.89 28.48
N LEU A 110 -7.40 -6.73 28.55
CA LEU A 110 -7.18 -7.83 27.59
C LEU A 110 -8.35 -8.83 27.56
N SER A 111 -9.17 -8.90 28.61
CA SER A 111 -10.35 -9.78 28.65
C SER A 111 -11.49 -9.31 27.73
N LYS A 112 -11.50 -8.01 27.37
CA LYS A 112 -12.47 -7.38 26.46
C LYS A 112 -11.95 -7.24 25.04
N MET A 113 -10.81 -7.84 24.73
CA MET A 113 -10.25 -7.77 23.39
C MET A 113 -11.16 -8.53 22.41
N MET A 114 -11.57 -7.83 21.36
CA MET A 114 -12.27 -8.44 20.23
C MET A 114 -11.25 -9.06 19.27
N LYS A 115 -11.62 -10.19 18.68
CA LYS A 115 -10.88 -10.84 17.59
C LYS A 115 -11.80 -10.87 16.38
N ALA A 116 -11.23 -10.69 15.19
CA ALA A 116 -11.96 -10.94 13.96
C ALA A 116 -12.35 -12.43 13.87
N GLU A 117 -13.46 -12.72 13.19
CA GLU A 117 -13.93 -14.10 12.97
C GLU A 117 -12.87 -14.95 12.26
N GLU A 118 -12.17 -14.33 11.31
CA GLU A 118 -11.02 -14.91 10.62
C GLU A 118 -9.74 -14.14 10.97
N GLN A 119 -8.69 -14.87 11.33
CA GLN A 119 -7.39 -14.30 11.70
C GLN A 119 -6.28 -14.78 10.76
N TYR A 120 -5.36 -13.89 10.40
CA TYR A 120 -4.23 -14.22 9.53
C TYR A 120 -3.13 -14.92 10.33
N VAL A 121 -2.90 -16.19 10.03
CA VAL A 121 -1.82 -16.99 10.62
C VAL A 121 -0.59 -16.88 9.74
N LYS A 122 0.51 -16.31 10.27
CA LYS A 122 1.79 -16.04 9.58
C LYS A 122 1.76 -14.91 8.53
N PRO A 123 1.41 -13.67 8.92
CA PRO A 123 1.36 -12.52 8.02
C PRO A 123 2.74 -12.12 7.43
N ASN A 124 3.84 -12.66 7.97
CA ASN A 124 5.21 -12.37 7.55
C ASN A 124 5.72 -13.32 6.45
N THR A 125 5.04 -14.45 6.19
CA THR A 125 5.46 -15.48 5.24
C THR A 125 4.23 -15.93 4.44
N GLY A 126 3.84 -15.11 3.47
CA GLY A 126 2.66 -15.36 2.64
C GLY A 126 3.05 -15.81 1.24
N ASN A 127 2.03 -16.20 0.46
CA ASN A 127 2.13 -16.43 -0.98
C ASN A 127 2.45 -15.13 -1.79
N GLY A 128 2.63 -13.98 -1.10
CA GLY A 128 2.84 -12.68 -1.69
C GLY A 128 1.59 -11.83 -1.82
N ASP A 129 0.41 -12.33 -1.43
CA ASP A 129 -0.85 -11.58 -1.50
C ASP A 129 -0.84 -10.40 -0.53
N ILE A 130 -1.29 -9.24 -1.03
CA ILE A 130 -1.37 -7.98 -0.29
C ILE A 130 -2.77 -7.37 -0.34
N THR A 131 -3.72 -8.02 -0.99
CA THR A 131 -5.04 -7.47 -1.36
C THR A 131 -5.80 -6.88 -0.18
N ASP A 132 -5.99 -7.64 0.89
CA ASP A 132 -6.89 -7.24 1.98
C ASP A 132 -6.34 -6.06 2.80
N GLY A 133 -5.03 -6.08 3.05
CA GLY A 133 -4.37 -5.10 3.92
C GLY A 133 -3.78 -3.89 3.21
N CYS A 134 -3.57 -3.94 1.90
CA CYS A 134 -2.95 -2.85 1.14
C CYS A 134 -3.92 -1.68 0.94
N ASP A 135 -3.45 -0.48 1.26
CA ASP A 135 -4.01 0.78 0.78
C ASP A 135 -3.35 1.11 -0.56
N PHE A 136 -3.94 0.62 -1.65
CA PHE A 136 -3.38 0.77 -2.99
C PHE A 136 -3.24 2.22 -3.44
N GLU A 137 -4.18 3.08 -3.04
CA GLU A 137 -4.14 4.51 -3.37
C GLU A 137 -2.95 5.19 -2.68
N LYS A 138 -2.72 4.93 -1.39
CA LYS A 138 -1.55 5.48 -0.69
C LYS A 138 -0.24 4.81 -1.11
N THR A 139 -0.27 3.55 -1.53
CA THR A 139 0.91 2.79 -1.95
C THR A 139 1.42 3.25 -3.31
N LEU A 140 0.51 3.44 -4.26
CA LEU A 140 0.84 3.78 -5.64
C LEU A 140 0.75 5.27 -5.91
N GLY A 141 0.05 6.03 -5.07
CA GLY A 141 -0.22 7.45 -5.31
C GLY A 141 -1.09 7.66 -6.53
N GLU A 142 -0.89 8.80 -7.20
CA GLU A 142 -1.57 9.12 -8.44
C GLU A 142 -1.05 8.27 -9.61
N LEU A 143 -1.96 7.64 -10.35
CA LEU A 143 -1.68 6.81 -11.52
C LEU A 143 -2.08 7.53 -12.80
N LEU A 144 -1.13 7.72 -13.71
CA LEU A 144 -1.36 8.33 -15.02
C LEU A 144 -1.43 7.24 -16.09
N LEU A 145 -2.48 7.24 -16.91
CA LEU A 145 -2.63 6.32 -18.04
C LEU A 145 -1.53 6.53 -19.07
N LEU A 146 -0.81 5.47 -19.45
CA LEU A 146 0.10 5.49 -20.59
C LEU A 146 -0.48 4.75 -21.79
N SER A 147 -1.08 3.58 -21.58
CA SER A 147 -1.76 2.81 -22.63
C SER A 147 -2.78 1.83 -22.05
N ALA A 148 -3.73 1.42 -22.88
CA ALA A 148 -4.69 0.37 -22.57
C ALA A 148 -4.89 -0.50 -23.80
N THR A 149 -4.65 -1.82 -23.67
CA THR A 149 -4.70 -2.75 -24.81
C THR A 149 -5.44 -4.03 -24.42
N PRO A 150 -6.38 -4.52 -25.23
CA PRO A 150 -6.98 -5.84 -25.01
C PRO A 150 -5.94 -6.96 -25.16
N VAL A 151 -5.98 -7.92 -24.25
CA VAL A 151 -5.14 -9.14 -24.30
C VAL A 151 -6.04 -10.32 -24.59
N ASP A 152 -5.69 -11.09 -25.62
CA ASP A 152 -6.45 -12.28 -26.02
C ASP A 152 -6.23 -13.45 -25.06
N GLU A 153 -7.26 -14.26 -24.89
CA GLU A 153 -7.19 -15.52 -24.18
C GLU A 153 -6.53 -16.61 -25.05
N TYR A 154 -5.71 -17.46 -24.41
CA TYR A 154 -5.07 -18.62 -25.03
C TYR A 154 -5.39 -19.90 -24.26
N VAL A 155 -5.82 -20.94 -24.98
CA VAL A 155 -6.04 -22.28 -24.42
C VAL A 155 -5.16 -23.27 -25.18
N GLY A 156 -4.27 -23.97 -24.48
CA GLY A 156 -3.32 -24.89 -25.10
C GLY A 156 -2.36 -24.24 -26.10
N GLY A 157 -2.08 -22.94 -25.96
CA GLY A 157 -1.24 -22.16 -26.88
C GLY A 157 -1.96 -21.64 -28.12
N VAL A 158 -3.26 -21.89 -28.27
CA VAL A 158 -4.09 -21.37 -29.38
C VAL A 158 -4.96 -20.22 -28.90
N LYS A 159 -4.96 -19.12 -29.66
CA LYS A 159 -5.81 -17.94 -29.40
C LYS A 159 -7.29 -18.31 -29.55
N THR A 160 -8.10 -18.03 -28.54
CA THR A 160 -9.54 -18.39 -28.53
C THR A 160 -10.40 -17.38 -29.30
N GLY A 161 -9.87 -16.18 -29.54
CA GLY A 161 -10.62 -15.05 -30.12
C GLY A 161 -11.44 -14.27 -29.10
N GLN A 162 -11.40 -14.66 -27.83
CA GLN A 162 -11.97 -13.90 -26.72
C GLN A 162 -10.90 -13.02 -26.06
N ILE A 163 -11.31 -11.88 -25.52
CA ILE A 163 -10.45 -11.01 -24.72
C ILE A 163 -10.45 -11.55 -23.29
N ASP A 164 -9.27 -11.84 -22.74
CA ASP A 164 -9.08 -12.28 -21.35
C ASP A 164 -9.18 -11.10 -20.39
N HIS A 165 -8.41 -10.04 -20.66
CA HIS A 165 -8.39 -8.81 -19.86
C HIS A 165 -7.93 -7.61 -20.69
N ILE A 166 -8.10 -6.42 -20.15
CA ILE A 166 -7.43 -5.21 -20.65
C ILE A 166 -6.15 -5.01 -19.85
N LEU A 167 -5.01 -4.94 -20.54
CA LEU A 167 -3.75 -4.54 -19.94
C LEU A 167 -3.66 -3.02 -19.94
N VAL A 168 -3.70 -2.42 -18.77
CA VAL A 168 -3.55 -0.98 -18.57
C VAL A 168 -2.16 -0.69 -18.03
N ILE A 169 -1.38 0.10 -18.77
CA ILE A 169 -0.05 0.54 -18.35
C ILE A 169 -0.18 1.94 -17.77
N THR A 170 0.32 2.12 -16.55
CA THR A 170 0.23 3.40 -15.82
C THR A 170 1.59 3.85 -15.31
N ARG A 171 1.79 5.15 -15.12
CA ARG A 171 2.91 5.71 -14.36
C ARG A 171 2.43 6.17 -12.99
N SER A 172 3.10 5.74 -11.93
CA SER A 172 2.96 6.33 -10.61
C SER A 172 3.89 7.53 -10.48
N GLU A 173 3.32 8.70 -10.17
CA GLU A 173 4.14 9.88 -9.88
C GLU A 173 4.88 9.76 -8.54
N GLN A 174 4.28 9.06 -7.57
CA GLN A 174 4.83 8.90 -6.23
C GLN A 174 6.08 8.02 -6.22
N ASN A 175 6.03 6.91 -6.95
CA ASN A 175 7.07 5.89 -6.94
C ASN A 175 8.09 6.07 -8.08
N ASP A 176 7.81 7.00 -9.01
CA ASP A 176 8.56 7.20 -10.26
C ASP A 176 8.70 5.91 -11.09
N GLU A 177 7.65 5.08 -11.07
CA GLU A 177 7.65 3.75 -11.69
C GLU A 177 6.43 3.51 -12.58
N THR A 178 6.55 2.53 -13.48
CA THR A 178 5.46 2.09 -14.35
C THR A 178 4.84 0.82 -13.79
N TYR A 179 3.52 0.72 -13.84
CA TYR A 179 2.78 -0.44 -13.38
C TYR A 179 1.84 -0.98 -14.46
N ASP A 180 1.91 -2.30 -14.65
CA ASP A 180 0.97 -3.06 -15.44
C ASP A 180 -0.21 -3.52 -14.57
N ILE A 181 -1.43 -3.13 -14.95
CA ILE A 181 -2.66 -3.47 -14.25
C ILE A 181 -3.54 -4.31 -15.17
N LYS A 182 -3.91 -5.52 -14.72
CA LYS A 182 -4.88 -6.36 -15.42
C LYS A 182 -6.30 -5.97 -15.03
N VAL A 183 -7.06 -5.44 -15.97
CA VAL A 183 -8.45 -5.04 -15.78
C VAL A 183 -9.38 -6.10 -16.34
N SER A 184 -10.21 -6.71 -15.48
CA SER A 184 -11.12 -7.78 -15.91
C SER A 184 -12.33 -7.29 -16.69
N ASN A 185 -12.78 -6.04 -16.48
CA ASN A 185 -13.85 -5.47 -17.28
C ASN A 185 -13.37 -5.16 -18.72
N VAL A 186 -13.66 -6.07 -19.65
CA VAL A 186 -13.28 -5.91 -21.07
C VAL A 186 -14.01 -4.75 -21.78
N ASN A 187 -15.13 -4.28 -21.23
CA ASN A 187 -15.91 -3.15 -21.76
C ASN A 187 -15.59 -1.82 -21.06
N THR A 188 -14.45 -1.74 -20.39
CA THR A 188 -13.99 -0.56 -19.66
C THR A 188 -13.88 0.70 -20.55
N ALA A 189 -14.15 1.86 -19.96
CA ALA A 189 -14.00 3.15 -20.63
C ALA A 189 -12.54 3.53 -20.89
N VAL A 190 -11.57 2.91 -20.20
CA VAL A 190 -10.14 3.27 -20.28
C VAL A 190 -9.56 3.13 -21.69
N LEU A 191 -10.11 2.23 -22.51
CA LEU A 191 -9.71 2.05 -23.92
C LEU A 191 -9.90 3.31 -24.78
N LYS A 192 -10.74 4.25 -24.34
CA LYS A 192 -11.04 5.50 -25.04
C LYS A 192 -10.52 6.74 -24.31
N MET A 193 -9.90 6.56 -23.14
CA MET A 193 -9.37 7.68 -22.36
C MET A 193 -8.08 8.23 -22.99
N PRO A 194 -7.86 9.55 -22.97
CA PRO A 194 -6.60 10.14 -23.39
C PRO A 194 -5.40 9.64 -22.55
N MET A 195 -4.21 9.59 -23.15
CA MET A 195 -2.98 9.41 -22.37
C MET A 195 -2.85 10.49 -21.29
N PHE A 196 -2.21 10.14 -20.18
CA PHE A 196 -2.03 10.94 -18.98
C PHE A 196 -3.32 11.26 -18.22
N THR A 197 -4.42 10.57 -18.53
CA THR A 197 -5.63 10.60 -17.69
C THR A 197 -5.29 10.02 -16.31
N LYS A 198 -5.73 10.70 -15.24
CA LYS A 198 -5.57 10.23 -13.87
C LYS A 198 -6.54 9.09 -13.61
N LEU A 199 -6.04 7.96 -13.12
CA LEU A 199 -6.81 6.75 -12.90
C LEU A 199 -6.90 6.38 -11.43
N LYS A 200 -8.01 5.74 -11.08
CA LYS A 200 -8.22 5.02 -9.83
C LYS A 200 -8.65 3.59 -10.14
N MET A 201 -8.10 2.64 -9.39
CA MET A 201 -8.48 1.23 -9.51
C MET A 201 -9.77 0.94 -8.75
N VAL A 202 -10.68 0.19 -9.38
CA VAL A 202 -11.91 -0.31 -8.76
C VAL A 202 -11.66 -1.74 -8.27
N LYS A 203 -11.84 -1.96 -6.97
CA LYS A 203 -11.56 -3.25 -6.28
C LYS A 203 -10.18 -3.82 -6.66
N PRO A 204 -9.08 -3.10 -6.38
CA PRO A 204 -7.76 -3.57 -6.70
C PRO A 204 -7.39 -4.83 -5.89
N THR A 205 -6.66 -5.73 -6.54
CA THR A 205 -5.99 -6.87 -5.94
C THR A 205 -4.51 -6.83 -6.33
N GLY A 206 -3.66 -7.42 -5.49
CA GLY A 206 -2.23 -7.29 -5.67
C GLY A 206 -1.44 -8.43 -5.08
N ARG A 207 -0.35 -8.79 -5.75
CA ARG A 207 0.57 -9.81 -5.29
C ARG A 207 2.02 -9.39 -5.55
N VAL A 208 2.88 -9.60 -4.57
CA VAL A 208 4.32 -9.40 -4.71
C VAL A 208 5.07 -10.71 -4.86
N PHE A 209 6.13 -10.70 -5.65
CA PHE A 209 7.02 -11.85 -5.83
C PHE A 209 8.44 -11.37 -6.13
N ALA A 210 9.41 -12.25 -5.89
CA ALA A 210 10.79 -11.98 -6.27
C ALA A 210 10.92 -12.05 -7.80
N ASP A 211 11.52 -11.04 -8.41
CA ASP A 211 11.80 -11.07 -9.84
C ASP A 211 12.96 -12.01 -10.14
N VAL A 212 12.64 -13.19 -10.67
CA VAL A 212 13.64 -14.19 -11.05
C VAL A 212 14.45 -13.80 -12.28
N SER A 213 14.00 -12.80 -13.05
CA SER A 213 14.75 -12.28 -14.21
C SER A 213 15.85 -11.29 -13.81
N GLN A 214 15.77 -10.73 -12.59
CA GLN A 214 16.74 -9.78 -12.05
C GLN A 214 17.46 -10.34 -10.82
N VAL A 215 18.12 -11.49 -11.00
CA VAL A 215 18.80 -12.24 -9.94
C VAL A 215 19.83 -11.40 -9.16
N GLU A 216 20.45 -10.40 -9.81
CA GLU A 216 21.48 -9.54 -9.21
C GLU A 216 20.92 -8.39 -8.35
N THR A 217 19.76 -7.83 -8.70
CA THR A 217 19.16 -6.70 -7.97
C THR A 217 18.29 -7.16 -6.80
N GLY A 218 17.71 -8.36 -6.91
CA GLY A 218 16.75 -8.88 -5.92
C GLY A 218 15.49 -8.00 -5.83
N ALA A 219 15.08 -7.44 -6.97
CA ALA A 219 13.89 -6.62 -7.06
C ALA A 219 12.63 -7.42 -6.69
N ILE A 220 11.69 -6.74 -6.03
CA ILE A 220 10.39 -7.30 -5.70
C ILE A 220 9.39 -6.63 -6.62
N THR A 221 8.73 -7.47 -7.41
CA THR A 221 7.80 -7.06 -8.46
C THR A 221 6.38 -7.18 -7.95
N LEU A 222 5.56 -6.20 -8.30
CA LEU A 222 4.15 -6.14 -8.00
C LEU A 222 3.34 -6.56 -9.24
N ALA A 223 2.47 -7.55 -9.10
CA ALA A 223 1.38 -7.82 -10.03
C ALA A 223 0.11 -7.16 -9.50
N LEU A 224 -0.55 -6.38 -10.34
CA LEU A 224 -1.79 -5.69 -10.04
C LEU A 224 -2.92 -6.19 -10.93
N SER A 225 -4.10 -6.32 -10.33
CA SER A 225 -5.35 -6.51 -11.06
C SER A 225 -6.43 -5.63 -10.47
N ALA A 226 -7.44 -5.28 -11.25
CA ALA A 226 -8.61 -4.54 -10.81
C ALA A 226 -9.86 -5.02 -11.56
N GLU A 227 -11.03 -4.81 -10.97
CA GLU A 227 -12.30 -5.07 -11.67
C GLU A 227 -12.45 -4.10 -12.85
N ASP A 228 -12.15 -2.82 -12.60
CA ASP A 228 -12.14 -1.74 -13.58
C ASP A 228 -11.12 -0.65 -13.17
N VAL A 229 -10.92 0.35 -14.04
CA VAL A 229 -10.24 1.61 -13.73
C VAL A 229 -11.11 2.79 -14.15
N GLU A 230 -11.15 3.81 -13.31
CA GLU A 230 -11.99 5.00 -13.50
C GLU A 230 -11.15 6.27 -13.56
N GLU A 231 -11.62 7.26 -14.30
CA GLU A 231 -11.01 8.59 -14.32
C GLU A 231 -11.22 9.30 -12.98
N VAL A 232 -10.13 9.81 -12.40
CA VAL A 232 -10.17 10.71 -11.25
C VAL A 232 -10.52 12.11 -11.74
N LYS A 233 -11.80 12.46 -11.68
CA LYS A 233 -12.24 13.83 -11.96
C LYS A 233 -11.71 14.76 -10.89
N ALA A 234 -10.96 15.79 -11.29
CA ALA A 234 -10.55 16.84 -10.38
C ALA A 234 -11.80 17.46 -9.71
N PRO A 235 -11.75 17.76 -8.40
CA PRO A 235 -12.82 18.51 -7.77
C PRO A 235 -12.97 19.83 -8.54
N GLN A 236 -14.16 20.09 -9.08
CA GLN A 236 -14.47 21.37 -9.70
C GLN A 236 -14.16 22.44 -8.66
N LYS A 237 -13.16 23.28 -8.92
CA LYS A 237 -12.99 24.53 -8.16
C LYS A 237 -14.30 25.28 -8.32
N GLN A 238 -15.08 25.38 -7.25
CA GLN A 238 -16.14 26.39 -7.18
C GLN A 238 -15.44 27.73 -7.39
N GLU A 239 -15.66 28.34 -8.56
CA GLU A 239 -15.32 29.74 -8.75
C GLU A 239 -16.12 30.52 -7.71
N MET A 240 -15.44 31.05 -6.69
CA MET A 240 -16.06 32.05 -5.83
C MET A 240 -16.57 33.19 -6.73
N PRO A 241 -17.80 33.68 -6.50
CA PRO A 241 -18.35 34.76 -7.31
C PRO A 241 -17.40 35.96 -7.22
N LYS A 242 -16.97 36.46 -8.38
CA LYS A 242 -16.24 37.72 -8.50
C LYS A 242 -17.06 38.81 -7.81
N GLN A 243 -16.56 39.34 -6.69
CA GLN A 243 -17.10 40.57 -6.13
C GLN A 243 -16.97 41.67 -7.18
N GLN A 244 -18.10 42.24 -7.60
CA GLN A 244 -18.14 43.46 -8.39
C GLN A 244 -17.47 44.58 -7.59
N PRO A 245 -16.64 45.43 -8.22
CA PRO A 245 -16.07 46.58 -7.54
C PRO A 245 -17.21 47.56 -7.20
N THR A 246 -17.41 47.80 -5.91
CA THR A 246 -18.32 48.82 -5.41
C THR A 246 -17.80 50.18 -5.90
N GLN A 247 -18.60 50.87 -6.72
CA GLN A 247 -18.37 52.27 -7.07
C GLN A 247 -18.28 53.08 -5.79
N SER A 248 -17.15 53.78 -5.62
CA SER A 248 -16.98 54.76 -4.55
C SER A 248 -17.90 55.94 -4.84
N ALA A 249 -18.87 56.16 -3.97
CA ALA A 249 -19.72 57.34 -4.00
C ALA A 249 -18.87 58.60 -3.76
N GLU A 250 -18.96 59.54 -4.69
CA GLU A 250 -18.59 60.93 -4.48
C GLU A 250 -19.31 61.48 -3.25
N LYS A 251 -18.54 62.06 -2.33
CA LYS A 251 -19.04 63.11 -1.44
C LYS A 251 -18.24 64.37 -1.70
N GLU A 252 -18.78 65.20 -2.60
CA GLU A 252 -18.61 66.64 -2.50
C GLU A 252 -19.02 67.07 -1.08
N ASN A 253 -18.11 67.74 -0.37
CA ASN A 253 -18.46 68.47 0.83
C ASN A 253 -18.16 69.94 0.55
N ASN A 254 -19.21 70.74 0.41
CA ASN A 254 -19.11 72.16 0.17
C ASN A 254 -19.46 72.94 1.45
N LYS A 255 -18.59 73.92 1.77
CA LYS A 255 -18.74 75.10 2.65
C LYS A 255 -18.58 74.94 4.18
N LYS A 256 -17.48 75.48 4.69
CA LYS A 256 -17.43 76.84 5.27
C LYS A 256 -16.03 77.42 5.21
#